data_AF-A0A355SC07-F1
#
_entry.id   AF-A0A355SC07-F1
#
_cell.length_a   1.000
_cell.length_b   1.000
_cell.length_c   1.000
_cell.angle_alpha   90.00
_cell.angle_beta   90.00
_cell.angle_gamma   90.00
#
_symmetry.space_group_name_H-M   'P 1'
#
loop_
_entity.id
_entity.type
_entity.pdbx_description
1 polymer ?
#
loop_
_entity_poly.entity_id
_entity_poly.type
_entity_poly.pdbx_seq_one_letter_code
_entity_poly.pdbx_strand_id
1 'polypeptide(L)' 'MFVLLLIYLSGVVSLYLQNYIMIDVSQETVNDLRQELFSNVQELPVRFFDTTSHGQIMSRFTNDIDNISESLNNSIT' A
#
# COMPACT_ATOMS: atom_id res chain seq x y z
N MET A 1 7.17 34.50 21.44
CA MET A 1 6.58 33.32 22.12
C MET A 1 5.32 32.82 21.40
N PHE A 2 4.27 33.64 21.24
CA PHE A 2 3.02 33.23 20.56
C PHE A 2 3.17 32.76 19.10
N VAL A 3 4.04 33.41 18.30
CA VAL A 3 4.31 32.99 16.92
C VAL A 3 4.93 31.60 16.85
N LEU A 4 5.86 31.29 17.76
CA LEU A 4 6.52 29.99 17.86
C LEU A 4 5.52 28.89 18.22
N LEU A 5 4.58 29.21 19.12
CA LEU A 5 3.50 28.30 19.52
C LEU A 5 2.55 28.00 18.34
N LEU A 6 2.19 29.01 17.55
CA LEU A 6 1.37 28.85 16.34
C LEU A 6 2.05 27.97 15.29
N ILE A 7 3.36 28.14 15.09
CA ILE A 7 4.14 27.32 14.14
C ILE A 7 4.13 25.86 14.58
N TYR A 8 4.40 25.55 15.86
CA TYR A 8 4.35 24.18 16.34
C TYR A 8 2.96 23.56 16.25
N LEU A 9 1.90 24.32 16.56
CA LEU A 9 0.52 23.85 16.39
C LEU A 9 0.23 23.51 14.93
N SER A 10 0.60 24.37 13.99
CA SER A 10 0.43 24.09 12.56
C SER A 10 1.22 22.86 12.12
N GLY A 11 2.43 22.64 12.66
CA GLY A 11 3.24 21.46 12.36
C GLY A 11 2.57 20.16 12.81
N VAL A 12 2.02 20.13 14.02
CA VAL A 12 1.29 18.96 14.54
C VAL A 12 0.03 18.67 13.72
N VAL A 13 -0.72 19.72 13.35
CA VAL A 13 -1.92 19.57 12.51
C VAL A 13 -1.56 19.04 11.13
N SER A 14 -0.54 19.60 10.48
CA SER A 14 -0.07 19.13 9.18
C SER A 14 0.42 17.69 9.22
N LEU A 15 1.18 17.31 10.25
CA LEU A 15 1.65 15.93 10.43
C LEU A 15 0.48 14.97 10.61
N TYR A 16 -0.53 15.36 11.41
CA TYR A 16 -1.72 14.54 11.62
C TYR A 16 -2.51 14.35 10.33
N LEU A 17 -2.73 15.43 9.55
CA LEU A 17 -3.39 15.36 8.25
C LEU A 17 -2.62 14.48 7.27
N GLN A 18 -1.30 14.63 7.20
CA GLN A 18 -0.46 13.81 6.32
C GLN A 18 -0.59 12.32 6.66
N ASN A 19 -0.53 11.96 7.94
CA ASN A 19 -0.69 10.57 8.38
C ASN A 19 -2.08 10.01 8.03
N TYR A 20 -3.12 10.81 8.22
CA TYR A 20 -4.49 10.39 7.88
C TYR A 20 -4.64 10.12 6.37
N ILE A 21 -4.18 11.05 5.53
CA ILE A 21 -4.23 10.90 4.07
C ILE A 21 -3.36 9.72 3.62
N MET A 22 -2.17 9.53 4.23
CA MET A 22 -1.28 8.42 3.89
C MET A 22 -1.94 7.07 4.12
N ILE A 23 -2.61 6.88 5.25
CA ILE A 23 -3.28 5.61 5.57
C ILE A 23 -4.35 5.31 4.52
N ASP A 24 -5.15 6.31 4.15
CA ASP A 24 -6.22 6.16 3.17
C ASP A 24 -5.66 5.79 1.79
N VAL A 25 -4.68 6.55 1.29
CA VAL A 25 -4.02 6.30 -0.01
C VAL A 25 -3.31 4.94 -0.03
N SER A 26 -2.64 4.56 1.05
CA SER A 26 -1.96 3.26 1.14
C SER A 26 -2.96 2.11 1.03
N GLN A 27 -4.11 2.22 1.69
CA GLN A 27 -5.13 1.18 1.68
C GLN A 27 -5.83 1.08 0.32
N GLU A 28 -6.13 2.22 -0.30
CA GLU A 28 -6.70 2.26 -1.64
C GLU A 28 -5.73 1.65 -2.67
N THR A 29 -4.44 2.02 -2.61
CA THR A 29 -3.40 1.48 -3.50
C THR A 29 -3.26 -0.04 -3.35
N VAL A 30 -3.28 -0.58 -2.12
CA VAL A 30 -3.23 -2.03 -1.87
C VAL A 30 -4.45 -2.74 -2.43
N ASN A 31 -5.63 -2.14 -2.26
CA ASN A 31 -6.87 -2.70 -2.79
C ASN A 31 -6.83 -2.77 -4.32
N ASP A 32 -6.39 -1.70 -4.97
CA ASP A 32 -6.26 -1.63 -6.42
C ASP A 32 -5.25 -2.64 -6.95
N LEU A 33 -4.08 -2.74 -6.30
CA LEU A 33 -3.06 -3.76 -6.62
C LEU A 33 -3.61 -5.18 -6.51
N ARG A 34 -4.37 -5.48 -5.44
CA ARG A 34 -5.01 -6.81 -5.28
C ARG A 34 -6.01 -7.08 -6.39
N GLN A 35 -6.80 -6.09 -6.77
CA GLN A 35 -7.82 -6.23 -7.79
C GLN A 35 -7.22 -6.43 -9.18
N GLU A 36 -6.19 -5.64 -9.52
CA GLU A 36 -5.46 -5.75 -10.78
C GLU A 36 -4.71 -7.08 -10.88
N LEU A 37 -4.01 -7.51 -9.82
CA LEU A 37 -3.38 -8.84 -9.78
C LEU A 37 -4.41 -9.95 -9.95
N PHE A 38 -5.59 -9.82 -9.36
CA PHE A 38 -6.63 -10.85 -9.43
C PHE A 38 -7.20 -10.99 -10.83
N SER A 39 -7.41 -9.85 -11.51
CA SER A 39 -7.82 -9.84 -12.91
C SER A 39 -6.75 -10.47 -13.80
N ASN A 40 -5.49 -10.08 -13.63
CA ASN A 40 -4.37 -10.60 -14.42
C ASN A 40 -4.18 -12.11 -14.22
N VAL A 41 -4.26 -12.61 -12.99
CA VAL A 41 -4.08 -14.04 -12.71
C VAL A 41 -5.20 -14.88 -13.34
N GLN A 42 -6.44 -14.39 -13.38
CA GLN A 42 -7.54 -15.12 -14.02
C GLN A 42 -7.39 -15.27 -15.54
N GLU A 43 -6.67 -14.36 -16.20
CA GLU A 43 -6.43 -14.40 -17.65
C GLU A 43 -5.22 -15.29 -18.03
N LEU A 44 -4.46 -15.79 -17.06
CA LEU A 44 -3.27 -16.60 -17.33
C LEU A 44 -3.62 -17.99 -17.89
N PRO A 45 -2.80 -18.52 -18.83
CA PRO A 45 -3.02 -19.84 -19.40
C PRO A 45 -2.80 -20.95 -18.36
N VAL A 46 -3.54 -22.05 -18.49
CA VAL A 46 -3.51 -23.21 -17.56
C VAL A 46 -2.08 -23.71 -17.26
N ARG A 47 -1.19 -23.68 -18.25
CA ARG A 47 0.24 -24.05 -18.09
C ARG A 47 0.98 -23.23 -17.02
N PHE A 48 0.57 -21.99 -16.76
CA PHE A 48 1.12 -21.17 -15.68
C PHE A 48 0.82 -21.77 -14.30
N PHE A 49 -0.38 -22.32 -14.13
CA PHE A 49 -0.84 -22.96 -12.89
C PHE A 49 -0.26 -24.37 -12.68
N ASP A 50 0.14 -25.07 -13.75
CA ASP A 50 0.88 -26.33 -13.64
C ASP A 50 2.33 -26.13 -13.15
N THR A 51 2.91 -24.97 -13.45
CA THR A 51 4.32 -24.66 -13.13
C THR A 51 4.46 -23.89 -11.81
N THR A 52 3.41 -23.19 -11.39
CA THR A 52 3.40 -22.34 -10.19
C THR A 52 2.52 -22.95 -9.11
N SER A 53 3.09 -23.22 -7.94
CA SER A 53 2.31 -23.73 -6.80
C SER A 53 1.26 -22.72 -6.37
N HIS A 54 0.05 -23.19 -6.08
CA HIS A 54 -1.03 -22.35 -5.54
C HIS A 54 -0.59 -21.54 -4.31
N GLY A 55 0.28 -22.11 -3.47
CA GLY A 55 0.85 -21.42 -2.30
C GLY A 55 1.81 -20.29 -2.66
N GLN A 56 2.54 -20.38 -3.77
CA GLN A 56 3.38 -19.28 -4.25
C GLN A 56 2.54 -18.13 -4.79
N ILE A 57 1.43 -18.41 -5.49
CA ILE A 57 0.51 -17.37 -5.97
C ILE A 57 -0.08 -16.60 -4.78
N MET A 58 -0.58 -17.32 -3.77
CA MET A 58 -1.11 -16.69 -2.56
C MET A 58 -0.05 -15.90 -1.79
N SER A 59 1.16 -16.44 -1.67
CA SER A 59 2.28 -15.74 -1.02
C SER A 59 2.62 -14.43 -1.70
N ARG A 60 2.62 -14.37 -3.03
CA ARG A 60 2.83 -13.10 -3.77
C ARG A 60 1.67 -12.13 -3.57
N PHE A 61 0.45 -12.65 -3.54
CA PHE A 61 -0.75 -11.86 -3.30
C PHE A 61 -0.79 -11.18 -1.93
N THR A 62 -0.21 -11.81 -0.92
CA THR A 62 -0.14 -11.23 0.43
C THR A 62 1.19 -10.53 0.64
N ASN A 63 2.29 -11.28 0.62
CA ASN A 63 3.60 -10.79 1.04
C ASN A 63 4.17 -9.73 0.08
N ASP A 64 4.08 -9.92 -1.23
CA ASP A 64 4.64 -8.92 -2.16
C ASP A 64 3.81 -7.64 -2.15
N ILE A 65 2.48 -7.74 -2.08
CA ILE A 65 1.59 -6.58 -1.97
C ILE A 65 1.79 -5.84 -0.65
N ASP A 66 1.90 -6.56 0.47
CA ASP A 66 2.14 -5.95 1.78
C ASP A 66 3.51 -5.27 1.83
N ASN A 67 4.56 -5.89 1.26
CA ASN A 67 5.88 -5.28 1.12
C ASN A 67 5.85 -4.01 0.25
N ILE A 68 5.06 -3.99 -0.82
CA ILE A 68 4.88 -2.79 -1.67
C ILE A 68 4.15 -1.70 -0.89
N SER A 69 3.10 -2.04 -0.13
CA SER A 69 2.38 -1.10 0.73
C SER A 69 3.30 -0.45 1.75
N GLU A 70 4.12 -1.26 2.43
CA GLU A 70 5.07 -0.78 3.44
C GLU A 70 6.15 0.10 2.81
N SER A 71 6.66 -0.28 1.64
CA SER A 71 7.62 0.52 0.89
C SER A 71 7.04 1.85 0.42
N LEU A 72 5.76 1.88 0.00
CA LEU A 72 5.05 3.11 -0.34
C LEU A 72 4.92 4.02 0.88
N ASN A 73 4.51 3.47 2.01
CA ASN A 73 4.33 4.23 3.25
C ASN A 73 5.66 4.84 3.73
N ASN A 74 6.75 4.08 3.64
CA ASN A 74 8.10 4.52 4.02
C ASN A 74 8.77 5.47 3.01
N SER A 75 8.39 5.42 1.72
CA SER A 75 8.98 6.33 0.71
C SER A 75 8.31 7.69 0.68
N ILE A 76 7.06 7.78 1.11
CA ILE A 76 6.27 9.01 1.12
C ILE A 76 6.38 9.73 2.49
N THR A 77 6.72 9.01 3.57
CA THR A 77 7.03 9.57 4.90
C THR A 77 8.48 10.03 4.98
#